data_AF-A0AAW5K7N2-F1
#
_entry.id   AF-A0AAW5K7N2-F1
#
_cell.length_a   1.000
_cell.length_b   1.000
_cell.length_c   1.000
_cell.angle_alpha   90.00
_cell.angle_beta   90.00
_cell.angle_gamma   90.00
#
_symmetry.space_group_name_H-M   'P 1'
#
loop_
_entity.id
_entity.type
_entity.pdbx_description
1 polymer ?
#
loop_
_entity_poly.entity_id
_entity_poly.type
_entity_poly.pdbx_seq_one_letter_code
_entity_poly.pdbx_strand_id
1 'polypeptide(L)'
;MGLFLDEKGLPACMSLFPGNRSDCMTLKPVMAEVRGNYGLKRLVVVADKGLNTSKNIDMICNNGDGYVVSQVLRGKKGSRYHEAMFDDGGYIQNADGSYRYKLFTEEYTGKDNDGHSVERCRKVLIYWSRADAEMARRKRVEKLLRAENATKNNAYS
;
A
#
# COMPACT_ATOMS: atom_id res chain seq x y z
N MET A 1 5.57 12.57 6.86
CA MET A 1 7.03 12.46 7.07
C MET A 1 7.57 11.46 6.06
N GLY A 2 8.70 11.73 5.42
CA GLY A 2 9.42 10.80 4.54
C GLY A 2 10.77 10.44 5.16
N LEU A 3 11.13 9.16 5.18
CA LEU A 3 12.41 8.66 5.66
C LEU A 3 13.14 7.99 4.49
N PHE A 4 14.39 8.37 4.28
CA PHE A 4 15.24 7.79 3.26
C PHE A 4 16.29 6.91 3.94
N LEU A 5 16.37 5.65 3.49
CA LEU A 5 17.27 4.63 4.02
C LEU A 5 18.27 4.24 2.91
N ASP A 6 19.50 3.93 3.31
CA ASP A 6 20.48 3.31 2.43
C ASP A 6 20.21 1.80 2.25
N GLU A 7 21.05 1.13 1.45
CA GLU A 7 20.96 -0.32 1.19
C GLU A 7 21.17 -1.18 2.45
N LYS A 8 21.77 -0.62 3.51
CA LYS A 8 22.00 -1.28 4.81
C LYS A 8 20.89 -0.97 5.81
N GLY A 9 19.86 -0.22 5.41
CA GLY A 9 18.75 0.20 6.28
C GLY A 9 19.11 1.34 7.23
N LEU A 10 20.24 2.03 7.02
CA LEU A 10 20.65 3.19 7.79
C LEU A 10 19.94 4.45 7.27
N PRO A 11 19.34 5.26 8.16
CA PRO A 11 18.75 6.54 7.77
C PRO A 11 19.80 7.49 7.18
N ALA A 12 19.59 7.88 5.92
CA ALA A 12 20.43 8.84 5.21
C ALA A 12 19.82 10.25 5.21
N CYS A 13 18.49 10.38 5.13
CA CYS A 13 17.80 11.67 5.13
C CYS A 13 16.36 11.55 5.66
N MET A 14 15.82 12.64 6.22
CA MET A 14 14.43 12.74 6.65
C MET A 14 13.81 14.04 6.14
N SER A 15 12.62 13.96 5.57
CA SER A 15 11.84 15.11 5.11
C SER A 15 10.56 15.26 5.94
N LEU A 16 10.37 16.45 6.52
CA LEU A 16 9.14 16.82 7.23
C LEU A 16 8.22 17.58 6.28
N PHE A 17 6.91 17.31 6.38
CA PHE A 17 5.90 17.96 5.56
C PHE A 17 4.81 18.56 6.44
N PRO A 18 4.23 19.71 6.04
CA PRO A 18 3.06 20.28 6.72
C PRO A 18 1.88 19.31 6.73
N GLY A 19 1.18 19.18 7.87
CA GLY A 19 0.07 18.22 8.04
C GLY A 19 -1.17 18.47 7.19
N ASN A 20 -1.23 19.61 6.49
CA ASN A 20 -2.33 19.98 5.59
C ASN A 20 -2.06 19.64 4.11
N ARG A 21 -0.88 19.08 3.78
CA ARG A 21 -0.52 18.73 2.40
C ARG A 21 -0.92 17.28 2.12
N SER A 22 -1.64 17.07 1.01
CA SER A 22 -1.96 15.70 0.59
C SER A 22 -0.69 14.90 0.32
N ASP A 23 -0.58 13.73 0.95
CA ASP A 23 0.53 12.80 0.77
C ASP A 23 0.75 12.44 -0.71
N CYS A 24 -0.31 12.38 -1.52
CA CYS A 24 -0.19 12.11 -2.95
C CYS A 24 0.77 13.06 -3.69
N MET A 25 0.91 14.31 -3.20
CA MET A 25 1.71 15.36 -3.82
C MET A 25 3.13 15.48 -3.23
N THR A 26 3.44 14.76 -2.15
CA THR A 26 4.72 14.88 -1.44
C THR A 26 5.81 13.96 -1.99
N LEU A 27 5.43 12.89 -2.68
CA LEU A 27 6.37 11.90 -3.21
C LEU A 27 7.27 12.45 -4.32
N LYS A 28 6.68 13.16 -5.29
CA LYS A 28 7.37 13.79 -6.44
C LYS A 28 8.57 14.66 -6.03
N PRO A 29 8.37 15.70 -5.21
CA PRO A 29 9.46 16.61 -4.85
C PRO A 29 10.57 15.89 -4.06
N VAL A 30 10.22 14.98 -3.14
CA VAL A 30 11.24 14.25 -2.36
C VAL A 30 12.08 13.32 -3.21
N MET A 31 11.48 12.59 -4.15
CA MET A 31 12.27 11.73 -5.05
C MET A 31 13.24 12.55 -5.91
N ALA A 32 12.82 13.74 -6.38
CA ALA A 32 13.68 14.62 -7.16
C ALA A 32 14.83 15.19 -6.31
N GLU A 33 14.54 15.64 -5.08
CA GLU A 33 15.53 16.17 -4.14
C GLU A 33 16.57 15.11 -3.77
N VAL A 34 16.13 13.92 -3.35
CA VAL A 34 17.03 12.82 -2.97
C VAL A 34 17.89 12.38 -4.15
N ARG A 35 17.31 12.31 -5.36
CA ARG A 35 18.08 11.98 -6.57
C ARG A 35 19.14 13.03 -6.88
N GLY A 36 18.80 14.32 -6.76
CA GLY A 36 19.74 15.43 -6.97
C GLY A 36 20.86 15.45 -5.94
N ASN A 37 20.53 15.24 -4.66
CA ASN A 37 21.50 15.34 -3.56
C ASN A 37 22.49 14.17 -3.52
N TYR A 38 22.06 12.96 -3.89
CA TYR A 38 22.87 11.74 -3.74
C TYR A 38 23.28 11.09 -5.07
N GLY A 39 22.87 11.63 -6.22
CA GLY A 39 23.23 11.10 -7.54
C GLY A 39 22.73 9.68 -7.80
N LEU A 40 21.61 9.30 -7.18
CA LEU A 40 21.12 7.92 -7.17
C LEU A 40 20.54 7.51 -8.53
N LYS A 41 20.91 6.30 -8.98
CA LYS A 41 20.42 5.74 -10.25
C LYS A 41 18.99 5.20 -10.12
N ARG A 42 18.68 4.53 -9.01
CA ARG A 42 17.40 3.87 -8.78
C ARG A 42 16.94 4.05 -7.33
N LEU A 43 15.66 4.33 -7.15
CA LEU A 43 14.99 4.43 -5.87
C LEU A 43 13.94 3.32 -5.72
N VAL A 44 13.67 2.88 -4.49
CA VAL A 44 12.54 1.99 -4.18
C VAL A 44 11.64 2.67 -3.17
N VAL A 45 10.41 2.96 -3.59
CA VAL A 45 9.43 3.65 -2.75
C VAL A 45 8.65 2.61 -1.93
N VAL A 46 8.74 2.68 -0.60
CA VAL A 46 7.91 1.87 0.30
C VAL A 46 6.88 2.78 0.96
N ALA A 47 5.59 2.54 0.69
CA ALA A 47 4.54 3.46 1.08
C ALA A 47 3.20 2.79 1.40
N ASP A 48 2.37 3.52 2.16
CA ASP A 48 1.00 3.10 2.44
C ASP A 48 0.06 3.35 1.25
N LYS A 49 -1.22 3.04 1.45
CA LYS A 49 -2.27 3.17 0.43
C LYS A 49 -2.58 4.63 0.06
N GLY A 50 -2.21 5.59 0.91
CA GLY A 50 -2.44 7.01 0.68
C GLY A 50 -1.61 7.55 -0.48
N LEU A 51 -0.44 6.95 -0.69
CA LEU A 51 0.47 7.28 -1.80
C LEU A 51 0.19 6.48 -3.08
N ASN A 52 -0.70 5.49 -3.02
CA ASN A 52 -1.04 4.58 -4.11
C ASN A 52 -2.03 5.22 -5.10
N THR A 53 -1.53 6.13 -5.95
CA THR A 53 -2.28 6.73 -7.06
C THR A 53 -1.66 6.35 -8.40
N SER A 54 -2.48 6.22 -9.45
CA SER A 54 -1.98 5.88 -10.79
C SER A 54 -0.87 6.83 -11.25
N LYS A 55 -1.04 8.14 -11.03
CA LYS A 55 -0.04 9.16 -11.38
C LYS A 55 1.32 8.95 -10.68
N ASN A 56 1.31 8.49 -9.42
CA ASN A 56 2.55 8.22 -8.69
C ASN A 56 3.21 6.95 -9.18
N ILE A 57 2.43 5.88 -9.39
CA ILE A 57 2.94 4.63 -9.97
C ILE A 57 3.51 4.87 -11.38
N ASP A 58 2.80 5.64 -12.21
CA ASP A 58 3.26 6.00 -13.54
C ASP A 58 4.59 6.73 -13.52
N MET A 59 4.73 7.72 -12.65
CA MET A 59 6.00 8.43 -12.47
C MET A 59 7.13 7.49 -12.02
N ILE A 60 6.90 6.65 -11.02
CA ILE A 60 7.93 5.71 -10.53
C ILE A 60 8.37 4.78 -11.65
N CYS A 61 7.42 4.20 -12.39
CA CYS A 61 7.71 3.31 -13.52
C CYS A 61 8.45 4.04 -14.65
N ASN A 62 8.03 5.24 -15.02
CA ASN A 62 8.68 6.03 -16.08
C ASN A 62 10.12 6.43 -15.72
N ASN A 63 10.41 6.57 -14.43
CA ASN A 63 11.76 6.87 -13.93
C ASN A 63 12.65 5.61 -13.78
N GLY A 64 12.14 4.40 -14.07
CA GLY A 64 12.87 3.15 -13.85
C GLY A 64 13.02 2.77 -12.37
N ASP A 65 12.24 3.40 -11.49
CA ASP A 65 12.28 3.17 -10.05
C ASP A 65 11.38 2.00 -9.62
N GLY A 66 11.61 1.46 -8.43
CA GLY A 66 10.80 0.41 -7.81
C GLY A 66 9.76 0.95 -6.83
N TYR A 67 8.74 0.16 -6.53
CA TYR A 67 7.79 0.47 -5.47
C TYR A 67 7.27 -0.78 -4.75
N VAL A 68 6.90 -0.58 -3.49
CA VAL A 68 6.11 -1.48 -2.67
C VAL A 68 5.04 -0.63 -1.99
N VAL A 69 3.79 -0.78 -2.42
CA VAL A 69 2.67 0.00 -1.90
C VAL A 69 1.57 -0.90 -1.39
N SER A 70 1.00 -0.56 -0.24
CA SER A 70 -0.19 -1.26 0.24
C SER A 70 -1.42 -0.92 -0.60
N GLN A 71 -2.39 -1.83 -0.66
CA GLN A 71 -3.64 -1.64 -1.40
C GLN A 71 -4.87 -1.98 -0.57
N VAL A 72 -5.96 -1.25 -0.82
CA VAL A 72 -7.29 -1.47 -0.24
C VAL A 72 -7.94 -2.69 -0.88
N LEU A 73 -8.27 -3.68 -0.05
CA LEU A 73 -9.01 -4.89 -0.46
C LEU A 73 -10.54 -4.71 -0.41
N ARG A 74 -11.05 -3.61 0.13
CA ARG A 74 -12.49 -3.34 0.26
C ARG A 74 -13.01 -2.44 -0.87
N GLY A 75 -14.29 -2.63 -1.22
CA GLY A 75 -14.98 -1.82 -2.24
C GLY A 75 -14.49 -2.10 -3.67
N LYS A 76 -14.92 -1.25 -4.61
CA LYS A 76 -14.67 -1.41 -6.06
C LYS A 76 -13.19 -1.52 -6.43
N LYS A 77 -12.29 -0.86 -5.69
CA LYS A 77 -10.84 -0.92 -5.95
C LYS A 77 -10.25 -2.29 -5.57
N GLY A 78 -10.78 -2.90 -4.52
CA GLY A 78 -10.31 -4.17 -3.98
C GLY A 78 -10.98 -5.41 -4.58
N SER A 79 -12.18 -5.25 -5.17
CA SER A 79 -12.92 -6.36 -5.78
C SER A 79 -12.13 -7.09 -6.87
N ARG A 80 -11.23 -6.38 -7.57
CA ARG A 80 -10.33 -6.99 -8.57
C ARG A 80 -9.45 -8.12 -8.01
N TYR A 81 -9.17 -8.12 -6.71
CA TYR A 81 -8.32 -9.13 -6.08
C TYR A 81 -9.13 -10.22 -5.37
N HIS A 82 -10.46 -10.11 -5.31
CA HIS A 82 -11.29 -11.03 -4.52
C HIS A 82 -11.22 -12.45 -5.07
N GLU A 83 -11.27 -12.61 -6.39
CA GLU A 83 -11.15 -13.92 -7.03
C GLU A 83 -9.83 -14.60 -6.65
N ALA A 84 -8.70 -13.94 -6.86
CA ALA A 84 -7.39 -14.46 -6.48
C ALA A 84 -7.23 -14.69 -4.96
N MET A 85 -7.88 -13.85 -4.14
CA MET A 85 -7.83 -13.93 -2.68
C MET A 85 -8.64 -15.12 -2.13
N PHE A 86 -9.82 -15.38 -2.68
CA PHE A 86 -10.74 -16.43 -2.23
C PHE A 86 -10.45 -17.79 -2.85
N ASP A 87 -9.72 -17.83 -3.98
CA ASP A 87 -9.13 -19.06 -4.49
C ASP A 87 -8.05 -19.57 -3.53
N ASP A 88 -8.32 -20.70 -2.87
CA ASP A 88 -7.42 -21.33 -1.89
C ASP A 88 -6.16 -21.93 -2.55
N GLY A 89 -6.18 -22.10 -3.87
CA GLY A 89 -5.01 -22.52 -4.65
C GLY A 89 -3.88 -21.47 -4.64
N GLY A 90 -2.63 -21.94 -4.74
CA GLY A 90 -1.45 -21.08 -4.93
C GLY A 90 -0.98 -20.33 -3.68
N TYR A 91 -1.56 -20.58 -2.52
CA TYR A 91 -1.04 -20.08 -1.25
C TYR A 91 0.14 -20.93 -0.76
N ILE A 92 1.23 -20.25 -0.39
CA ILE A 92 2.33 -20.81 0.37
C ILE A 92 2.05 -20.52 1.84
N GLN A 93 2.06 -21.57 2.67
CA GLN A 93 1.78 -21.47 4.11
C GLN A 93 3.01 -21.87 4.92
N ASN A 94 3.13 -21.31 6.12
CA ASN A 94 4.11 -21.78 7.09
C ASN A 94 3.65 -23.08 7.78
N ALA A 95 4.56 -23.74 8.49
CA ALA A 95 4.34 -25.08 9.05
C ALA A 95 3.17 -25.18 10.03
N ASP A 96 2.88 -24.11 10.77
CA ASP A 96 1.78 -24.05 11.77
C ASP A 96 0.48 -23.47 11.19
N GLY A 97 0.48 -23.06 9.91
CA GLY A 97 -0.66 -22.42 9.25
C GLY A 97 -1.03 -21.04 9.82
N SER A 98 -0.15 -20.41 10.62
CA SER A 98 -0.42 -19.08 11.19
C SER A 98 -0.20 -17.95 10.18
N TYR A 99 0.45 -18.21 9.05
CA TYR A 99 0.74 -17.26 7.99
C TYR A 99 0.65 -17.93 6.62
N ARG A 100 0.00 -17.25 5.67
CA ARG A 100 -0.01 -17.67 4.28
C ARG A 100 0.07 -16.48 3.34
N TYR A 101 0.67 -16.69 2.18
CA TYR A 101 0.72 -15.67 1.13
C TYR A 101 0.60 -16.27 -0.26
N LYS A 102 0.14 -15.45 -1.20
CA LYS A 102 -0.02 -15.74 -2.62
C LYS A 102 0.62 -14.61 -3.40
N LEU A 103 1.54 -14.96 -4.29
CA LEU A 103 2.25 -14.02 -5.15
C LEU A 103 1.91 -14.32 -6.60
N PHE A 104 1.38 -13.34 -7.31
CA PHE A 104 1.08 -13.46 -8.73
C PHE A 104 1.44 -12.17 -9.47
N THR A 105 1.57 -12.26 -10.78
CA THR A 105 1.80 -11.11 -11.65
C THR A 105 0.48 -10.73 -12.31
N GLU A 106 0.18 -9.44 -12.35
CA GLU A 106 -0.96 -8.93 -13.11
C GLU A 106 -0.52 -7.85 -14.10
N GLU A 107 -1.21 -7.80 -15.22
CA GLU A 107 -1.06 -6.77 -16.24
C GLU A 107 -2.02 -5.62 -15.96
N TYR A 108 -1.56 -4.40 -16.25
CA TYR A 108 -2.37 -3.20 -16.11
C TYR A 108 -1.92 -2.14 -17.11
N THR A 109 -2.86 -1.26 -17.47
CA THR A 109 -2.57 -0.09 -18.30
C THR A 109 -2.11 1.07 -17.43
N GLY A 110 -0.91 1.56 -17.68
CA GLY A 110 -0.36 2.80 -17.12
C GLY A 110 -0.26 3.91 -18.16
N LYS A 111 0.33 5.04 -17.78
CA LYS A 111 0.64 6.16 -18.68
C LYS A 111 2.15 6.44 -18.74
N ASP A 112 2.66 6.71 -19.94
CA ASP A 112 4.03 7.21 -20.15
C ASP A 112 4.15 8.71 -19.82
N ASN A 113 5.32 9.30 -20.11
CA ASN A 113 5.58 10.72 -19.87
C ASN A 113 4.79 11.64 -20.81
N ASP A 114 4.41 11.14 -21.99
CA ASP A 114 3.67 11.87 -23.02
C ASP A 114 2.14 11.69 -22.86
N GLY A 115 1.71 10.83 -21.93
CA GLY A 115 0.32 10.54 -21.62
C GLY A 115 -0.29 9.39 -22.41
N HIS A 116 0.49 8.69 -23.25
CA HIS A 116 0.04 7.51 -23.97
C HIS A 116 -0.15 6.31 -23.03
N SER A 117 -1.08 5.44 -23.41
CA SER A 117 -1.35 4.22 -22.66
C SER A 117 -0.26 3.19 -22.94
N VAL A 118 0.29 2.62 -21.87
CA VAL A 118 1.34 1.59 -21.97
C VAL A 118 0.95 0.41 -21.08
N GLU A 119 1.09 -0.79 -21.62
CA GLU A 119 0.91 -2.03 -20.86
C GLU A 119 2.10 -2.27 -19.94
N ARG A 120 1.80 -2.62 -18.68
CA ARG A 120 2.80 -2.88 -17.65
C ARG A 120 2.41 -4.08 -16.83
N CYS A 121 3.42 -4.75 -16.28
CA CYS A 121 3.23 -5.85 -15.34
C CYS A 121 3.61 -5.40 -13.94
N ARG A 122 2.89 -5.88 -12.93
CA ARG A 122 3.27 -5.72 -11.51
C ARG A 122 3.05 -7.01 -10.74
N LYS A 123 3.82 -7.18 -9.67
CA LYS A 123 3.64 -8.28 -8.73
C LYS A 123 2.66 -7.87 -7.64
N VAL A 124 1.72 -8.76 -7.34
CA VAL A 124 0.73 -8.61 -6.28
C VAL A 124 0.99 -9.66 -5.22
N LEU A 125 1.22 -9.20 -3.99
CA LEU A 125 1.36 -10.04 -2.81
C LEU A 125 0.07 -9.92 -1.99
N ILE A 126 -0.66 -11.02 -1.90
CA ILE A 126 -1.77 -11.17 -0.96
C ILE A 126 -1.26 -12.02 0.20
N TYR A 127 -1.46 -11.57 1.43
CA TYR A 127 -1.11 -12.35 2.60
C TYR A 127 -2.24 -12.37 3.62
N TRP A 128 -2.16 -13.36 4.49
CA TRP A 128 -3.01 -13.52 5.65
C TRP A 128 -2.16 -13.97 6.83
N SER A 129 -2.41 -13.40 8.00
CA SER A 129 -1.83 -13.84 9.26
C SER A 129 -2.94 -14.06 10.29
N ARG A 130 -2.76 -15.08 11.13
CA ARG A 130 -3.68 -15.38 12.22
C ARG A 130 -3.77 -14.21 13.20
N ALA A 131 -2.64 -13.58 13.53
CA ALA A 131 -2.58 -12.44 14.44
C ALA A 131 -3.41 -11.24 13.92
N ASP A 132 -3.28 -10.88 12.64
CA ASP A 132 -4.06 -9.80 12.05
C ASP A 132 -5.55 -10.15 11.96
N ALA A 133 -5.88 -11.41 11.65
CA ALA A 133 -7.25 -11.88 11.60
C ALA A 133 -7.93 -11.82 12.98
N GLU A 134 -7.22 -12.22 14.03
CA GLU A 134 -7.69 -12.15 15.42
C GLU A 134 -7.83 -10.69 15.88
N MET A 135 -6.85 -9.83 15.59
CA MET A 135 -6.94 -8.39 15.88
C MET A 135 -8.13 -7.75 15.17
N ALA A 136 -8.34 -8.07 13.89
CA ALA A 136 -9.47 -7.57 13.12
C ALA A 136 -10.81 -8.07 13.68
N ARG A 137 -10.88 -9.32 14.18
CA ARG A 137 -12.06 -9.87 14.86
C ARG A 137 -12.35 -9.09 16.15
N ARG A 138 -11.35 -8.87 17.00
CA ARG A 138 -11.49 -8.10 18.25
C ARG A 138 -12.01 -6.68 17.99
N LYS A 139 -11.41 -5.97 17.02
CA LYS A 139 -11.84 -4.61 16.62
C LYS A 139 -13.28 -4.58 16.08
N ARG A 140 -13.73 -5.65 15.41
CA ARG A 140 -15.14 -5.75 14.97
C ARG A 140 -16.09 -5.90 16.15
N VAL A 141 -15.76 -6.78 17.09
CA VAL A 141 -16.57 -6.98 18.31
C VAL A 141 -16.68 -5.70 19.12
N GLU A 142 -15.58 -4.99 19.33
CA GLU A 142 -15.57 -3.70 20.03
C GLU A 142 -16.49 -2.66 19.35
N LYS A 143 -16.47 -2.59 18.02
CA LYS A 143 -17.36 -1.69 17.27
C LYS A 143 -18.83 -2.05 17.42
N LEU A 144 -19.16 -3.35 17.41
CA LEU A 144 -20.53 -3.82 17.61
C LEU A 144 -21.04 -3.46 19.01
N LEU A 145 -20.23 -3.72 20.05
CA LEU A 145 -20.56 -3.34 21.43
C LEU A 145 -20.75 -1.83 21.59
N ARG A 146 -19.88 -1.02 20.97
CA ARG A 146 -20.05 0.45 20.97
C ARG A 146 -21.34 0.88 20.29
N ALA A 147 -21.69 0.26 19.15
CA ALA A 147 -22.93 0.54 18.44
C ALA A 147 -24.17 0.16 19.27
N GLU A 148 -24.15 -1.01 19.93
CA GLU A 148 -25.24 -1.47 20.80
C GLU A 148 -25.41 -0.57 22.04
N ASN A 149 -24.31 -0.14 22.66
CA ASN A 149 -24.38 0.80 23.78
C ASN A 149 -24.92 2.17 23.35
N ALA A 150 -24.55 2.63 22.14
CA ALA A 150 -25.06 3.89 21.60
C ALA A 150 -26.59 3.85 21.38
N THR A 151 -27.18 2.71 21.04
CA THR A 151 -28.64 2.58 20.90
C THR A 151 -29.39 2.50 22.22
N LYS A 152 -28.70 2.23 23.33
CA LYS A 152 -29.27 2.14 24.70
C LYS A 152 -29.05 3.41 25.52
N ASN A 153 -28.29 4.38 25.03
CA ASN A 153 -28.15 5.66 25.70
C ASN A 153 -29.44 6.47 25.49
N ASN A 154 -30.11 6.86 26.58
CA ASN A 154 -31.30 7.73 26.63
C ASN A 154 -31.07 9.16 26.09
N ALA A 155 -30.17 9.37 25.12
CA ALA A 155 -29.88 10.67 24.52
C ALA A 155 -31.07 11.21 23.68
N TYR A 156 -32.07 10.38 23.41
CA TYR A 156 -33.30 10.72 22.67
C TYR A 156 -34.58 10.33 23.42
N SER A 157 -34.50 10.11 24.75
CA SER A 157 -35.65 9.85 25.63
C SER A 157 -35.98 11.06 26.47
#